data_AF-A0A4U1GF73-F1
#
_entry.id   AF-A0A4U1GF73-F1
#
_cell.length_a   1.000
_cell.length_b   1.000
_cell.length_c   1.000
_cell.angle_alpha   90.00
_cell.angle_beta   90.00
_cell.angle_gamma   90.00
#
_symmetry.space_group_name_H-M   'P 1'
#
loop_
_entity.id
_entity.type
_entity.pdbx_description
1 polymer ?
#
loop_
_entity_poly.entity_id
_entity_poly.type
_entity_poly.pdbx_seq_one_letter_code
_entity_poly.pdbx_strand_id
1 'polypeptide(L)'
;MAKRLFLTGLLIVIIAAVSCTKNNFLDTKTNASINSQVTFADSANTMDYLAGLYVDLAYNFQVENPHNLYDYSKLADEGEGRYPALGNFDKVFTAGTFADGYFNHMADQWALFYKLIRYSNIFLENVDKSPLSAPKKIRLKAEARFIRTLHYFHLLRAFGGIPIVGDKVFLSTDKGTLTRNTYEECVNYIVAELDAIAPDLPLDYVGLDYGRITRGACLGLKSRMLLYAASPLYNGAEASNPELQKLLGYPTADPNRWEKARLAAKAVMDMGIYSLYTDNTVKWSGSTSGLGYGFYKVFLTRKNPEFILAKVIAPGKQIERGIIPKSRGGANFYCYPSQELVDMFPTINGKPITEDLKSGSNPTGFDAGNPYVNRDPRLSATVIYNGGLYFINTTKALAPVNTYVGAPQDGIVAISSNTATITGYYIRKMADDNAAITGGNNVDRSIPLIRYAEILLNYAEATNEMGNATEAVNTLKQLRSRAGITAGPDGMYGLPATPSKEEARALIQNERAIELAFEQHRIWDIRRWKIGALLDGKFLHGMQISKTGNNYTYMKINVRTRYFKDLYYYFPIPKDEVTLNSALLQNPGY
;
A
#
# COMPACT_ATOMS: atom_id res chain seq x y z
N MET A 1 42.13 -56.33 47.21
CA MET A 1 41.68 -55.33 46.20
C MET A 1 40.16 -55.27 46.04
N ALA A 2 39.45 -56.41 46.00
CA ALA A 2 38.00 -56.45 45.73
C ALA A 2 37.11 -55.66 46.73
N LYS A 3 37.40 -55.67 48.04
CA LYS A 3 36.63 -54.90 49.04
C LYS A 3 36.79 -53.36 48.90
N ARG A 4 37.94 -52.86 48.43
CA ARG A 4 38.13 -51.43 48.19
C ARG A 4 37.42 -50.98 46.90
N LEU A 5 37.44 -51.80 45.84
CA LEU A 5 36.68 -51.53 44.61
C LEU A 5 35.16 -51.52 44.84
N PHE A 6 34.64 -52.39 45.72
CA PHE A 6 33.22 -52.42 46.05
C PHE A 6 32.77 -51.18 46.84
N LEU A 7 33.57 -50.71 47.81
CA LEU A 7 33.28 -49.46 48.54
C LEU A 7 33.42 -48.22 47.65
N THR A 8 34.37 -48.21 46.70
CA THR A 8 34.53 -47.08 45.78
C THR A 8 33.38 -47.04 44.75
N GLY A 9 32.91 -48.20 44.29
CA GLY A 9 31.74 -48.32 43.42
C GLY A 9 30.43 -47.91 44.11
N LEU A 10 30.25 -48.29 45.39
CA LEU A 10 29.07 -47.91 46.17
C LEU A 10 29.04 -46.40 46.47
N LEU A 11 30.21 -45.78 46.71
CA LEU A 11 30.33 -44.34 46.93
C LEU A 11 30.02 -43.54 45.65
N ILE A 12 30.40 -44.04 44.47
CA ILE A 12 30.10 -43.40 43.17
C ILE A 12 28.60 -43.50 42.84
N VAL A 13 27.94 -44.62 43.17
CA VAL A 13 26.48 -44.77 42.98
C VAL A 13 25.68 -43.90 43.96
N ILE A 14 26.16 -43.69 45.19
CA ILE A 14 25.53 -42.78 46.15
C ILE A 14 25.73 -41.31 45.74
N ILE A 15 26.91 -40.93 45.20
CA ILE A 15 27.13 -39.57 44.66
C ILE A 15 26.27 -39.32 43.40
N ALA A 16 26.05 -40.33 42.56
CA ALA A 16 25.12 -40.23 41.42
C ALA A 16 23.65 -40.09 41.86
N ALA A 17 23.25 -40.72 42.97
CA ALA A 17 21.89 -40.60 43.52
C ALA A 17 21.62 -39.24 44.22
N VAL A 18 22.66 -38.59 44.78
CA VAL A 18 22.53 -37.27 45.43
C VAL A 18 22.66 -36.10 44.44
N SER A 19 23.15 -36.34 43.22
CA SER A 19 23.11 -35.33 42.14
C SER A 19 21.69 -35.12 41.55
N CYS A 20 20.71 -35.95 41.95
CA CYS A 20 19.33 -35.88 41.50
C CYS A 20 18.35 -35.37 42.57
N THR A 21 18.81 -34.60 43.58
CA THR A 21 17.93 -33.90 44.53
C THR A 21 17.96 -32.37 44.38
N LYS A 22 18.51 -31.84 43.27
CA LYS A 22 18.12 -30.49 42.82
C LYS A 22 16.74 -30.57 42.18
N ASN A 23 15.71 -30.48 43.02
CA ASN A 23 14.30 -30.37 42.66
C ASN A 23 13.94 -29.17 41.75
N ASN A 24 14.90 -28.38 41.25
CA ASN A 24 14.64 -27.22 40.39
C ASN A 24 15.53 -27.17 39.13
N PHE A 25 16.08 -28.31 38.66
CA PHE A 25 16.85 -28.35 37.39
C PHE A 25 15.96 -28.57 36.15
N LEU A 26 14.80 -29.20 36.35
CA LEU A 26 13.72 -29.35 35.38
C LEU A 26 12.46 -28.55 35.75
N ASP A 27 12.54 -27.75 36.81
CA ASP A 27 11.74 -26.54 36.78
C ASP A 27 12.21 -25.82 35.53
N THR A 28 11.31 -25.68 34.56
CA THR A 28 11.42 -24.51 33.70
C THR A 28 11.74 -23.39 34.67
N LYS A 29 12.88 -22.71 34.50
CA LYS A 29 12.87 -21.30 34.85
C LYS A 29 11.61 -20.85 34.14
N THR A 30 10.55 -20.63 34.90
CA THR A 30 9.40 -19.89 34.43
C THR A 30 10.12 -18.65 33.95
N ASN A 31 10.35 -18.56 32.63
CA ASN A 31 10.67 -17.31 31.97
C ASN A 31 9.62 -16.42 32.59
N ALA A 32 10.01 -15.55 33.54
CA ALA A 32 9.07 -14.85 34.39
C ALA A 32 7.99 -14.37 33.45
N SER A 33 6.80 -14.97 33.56
CA SER A 33 5.87 -15.05 32.43
C SER A 33 5.76 -13.67 31.85
N ILE A 34 6.20 -13.48 30.59
CA ILE A 34 6.28 -12.15 29.99
C ILE A 34 4.86 -11.61 30.05
N ASN A 35 4.62 -10.75 31.03
CA ASN A 35 3.36 -10.15 31.39
C ASN A 35 3.58 -8.65 31.46
N SER A 36 2.51 -7.87 31.45
CA SER A 36 2.63 -6.41 31.42
C SER A 36 3.52 -5.87 32.55
N GLN A 37 3.48 -6.44 33.76
CA GLN A 37 4.33 -5.98 34.85
C GLN A 37 5.82 -6.15 34.55
N VAL A 38 6.24 -7.32 34.05
CA VAL A 38 7.65 -7.59 33.72
C VAL A 38 8.10 -6.79 32.50
N THR A 39 7.27 -6.71 31.45
CA THR A 39 7.61 -5.98 30.23
C THR A 39 7.78 -4.49 30.48
N PHE A 40 6.83 -3.87 31.19
CA PHE A 40 6.83 -2.42 31.39
C PHE A 40 7.71 -1.98 32.56
N ALA A 41 8.19 -2.87 33.42
CA ALA A 41 9.21 -2.53 34.42
C ALA A 41 10.61 -2.29 33.81
N ASP A 42 10.86 -2.73 32.58
CA ASP A 42 12.14 -2.56 31.89
C ASP A 42 12.03 -1.60 30.68
N SER A 43 13.02 -0.72 30.55
CA SER A 43 13.01 0.31 29.50
C SER A 43 13.20 -0.25 28.09
N ALA A 44 14.00 -1.31 27.92
CA ALA A 44 14.25 -1.94 26.62
C ALA A 44 13.05 -2.76 26.19
N ASN A 45 12.50 -3.60 27.08
CA ASN A 45 11.29 -4.38 26.82
C ASN A 45 10.09 -3.49 26.49
N THR A 46 9.96 -2.32 27.14
CA THR A 46 8.92 -1.33 26.79
C THR A 46 9.10 -0.81 25.36
N MET A 47 10.34 -0.49 24.95
CA MET A 47 10.64 -0.04 23.60
C MET A 47 10.42 -1.13 22.56
N ASP A 48 10.76 -2.38 22.88
CA ASP A 48 10.55 -3.55 22.02
C ASP A 48 9.07 -3.85 21.83
N TYR A 49 8.25 -3.70 22.89
CA TYR A 49 6.80 -3.81 22.78
C TYR A 49 6.26 -2.81 21.75
N LEU A 50 6.65 -1.53 21.87
CA LEU A 50 6.24 -0.51 20.90
C LEU A 50 6.74 -0.86 19.50
N ALA A 51 8.00 -1.29 19.34
CA ALA A 51 8.54 -1.71 18.05
C ALA A 51 7.74 -2.86 17.41
N GLY A 52 7.20 -3.78 18.23
CA GLY A 52 6.25 -4.81 17.78
C GLY A 52 4.98 -4.25 17.13
N LEU A 53 4.47 -3.10 17.61
CA LEU A 53 3.32 -2.43 17.01
C LEU A 53 3.62 -1.82 15.63
N TYR A 54 4.89 -1.52 15.33
CA TYR A 54 5.29 -0.96 14.04
C TYR A 54 5.31 -1.99 12.89
N VAL A 55 5.38 -3.29 13.19
CA VAL A 55 5.61 -4.34 12.19
C VAL A 55 4.51 -4.40 11.13
N ASP A 56 3.25 -4.24 11.57
CA ASP A 56 2.04 -4.38 10.74
C ASP A 56 1.46 -3.04 10.25
N LEU A 57 2.22 -1.95 10.31
CA LEU A 57 1.82 -0.65 9.75
C LEU A 57 1.48 -0.71 8.25
N ALA A 58 2.19 -1.57 7.51
CA ALA A 58 2.05 -1.71 6.05
C ALA A 58 1.34 -3.01 5.66
N TYR A 59 0.32 -3.43 6.42
CA TYR A 59 -0.30 -4.75 6.29
C TYR A 59 -0.69 -5.18 4.86
N ASN A 60 -1.18 -4.27 4.01
CA ASN A 60 -1.55 -4.59 2.62
C ASN A 60 -0.39 -4.49 1.62
N PHE A 61 0.77 -4.02 2.07
CA PHE A 61 1.99 -3.88 1.27
C PHE A 61 3.02 -4.92 1.73
N GLN A 62 2.72 -6.21 1.48
CA GLN A 62 3.66 -7.32 1.72
C GLN A 62 4.03 -7.99 0.39
N VAL A 63 4.75 -7.25 -0.46
CA VAL A 63 5.22 -7.74 -1.77
C VAL A 63 6.23 -8.88 -1.60
N GLU A 64 6.82 -9.02 -0.41
CA GLU A 64 7.74 -10.07 0.00
C GLU A 64 7.08 -11.43 0.27
N ASN A 65 5.77 -11.45 0.51
CA ASN A 65 5.08 -12.64 0.99
C ASN A 65 4.34 -13.36 -0.16
N PRO A 66 4.78 -14.55 -0.59
CA PRO A 66 4.15 -15.30 -1.67
C PRO A 66 2.74 -15.80 -1.35
N HIS A 67 2.35 -15.76 -0.07
CA HIS A 67 1.03 -16.09 0.43
C HIS A 67 0.20 -14.85 0.77
N ASN A 68 0.73 -13.64 0.52
CA ASN A 68 -0.07 -12.42 0.64
C ASN A 68 -1.06 -12.35 -0.55
N LEU A 69 -2.21 -13.00 -0.35
CA LEU A 69 -3.36 -12.99 -1.25
C LEU A 69 -4.18 -11.69 -1.13
N TYR A 70 -3.69 -10.71 -0.37
CA TYR A 70 -4.44 -9.56 0.12
C TYR A 70 -3.98 -8.22 -0.46
N ASP A 71 -3.25 -8.29 -1.57
CA ASP A 71 -2.87 -7.14 -2.37
C ASP A 71 -4.07 -6.56 -3.11
N TYR A 72 -4.26 -5.24 -2.98
CA TYR A 72 -5.40 -4.57 -3.57
C TYR A 72 -5.20 -4.09 -5.00
N SER A 73 -3.97 -4.02 -5.49
CA SER A 73 -3.71 -3.64 -6.88
C SER A 73 -4.31 -4.62 -7.87
N LYS A 74 -4.39 -5.91 -7.51
CA LYS A 74 -5.04 -6.97 -8.32
C LYS A 74 -6.56 -6.91 -8.36
N LEU A 75 -7.19 -6.16 -7.45
CA LEU A 75 -8.66 -5.99 -7.41
C LEU A 75 -9.15 -4.88 -8.33
N ALA A 76 -8.25 -4.01 -8.77
CA ALA A 76 -8.56 -2.86 -9.60
C ALA A 76 -8.14 -3.09 -11.06
N ASP A 77 -8.09 -2.00 -11.81
CA ASP A 77 -7.59 -1.92 -13.18
C ASP A 77 -6.06 -1.79 -13.28
N GLU A 78 -5.30 -1.89 -12.19
CA GLU A 78 -3.82 -1.78 -12.23
C GLU A 78 -3.13 -3.04 -12.78
N GLY A 79 -3.69 -4.22 -12.50
CA GLY A 79 -3.07 -5.47 -12.90
C GLY A 79 -3.86 -6.71 -12.55
N GLU A 80 -3.42 -7.86 -13.07
CA GLU A 80 -4.02 -9.17 -12.88
C GLU A 80 -3.12 -10.06 -12.03
N GLY A 81 -3.73 -10.76 -11.06
CA GLY A 81 -3.01 -11.70 -10.21
C GLY A 81 -2.56 -12.96 -10.96
N ARG A 82 -1.37 -13.47 -10.61
CA ARG A 82 -0.75 -14.63 -11.26
C ARG A 82 -1.58 -15.91 -11.15
N TYR A 83 -2.08 -16.23 -9.97
CA TYR A 83 -2.69 -17.53 -9.68
C TYR A 83 -4.16 -17.59 -10.12
N PRO A 84 -4.54 -18.44 -11.08
CA PRO A 84 -5.87 -18.39 -11.71
C PRO A 84 -6.98 -19.06 -10.88
N ALA A 85 -6.66 -19.70 -9.76
CA ALA A 85 -7.61 -20.49 -8.98
C ALA A 85 -8.67 -19.60 -8.30
N LEU A 86 -9.94 -20.02 -8.36
CA LEU A 86 -11.06 -19.38 -7.67
C LEU A 86 -11.01 -19.57 -6.13
N GLY A 87 -9.96 -20.20 -5.61
CA GLY A 87 -9.65 -20.20 -4.17
C GLY A 87 -8.87 -18.96 -3.71
N ASN A 88 -8.48 -18.07 -4.62
CA ASN A 88 -7.78 -16.83 -4.27
C ASN A 88 -8.77 -15.67 -4.17
N PHE A 89 -8.60 -14.85 -3.13
CA PHE A 89 -9.49 -13.71 -2.85
C PHE A 89 -9.63 -12.76 -4.05
N ASP A 90 -8.52 -12.43 -4.74
CA ASP A 90 -8.55 -11.56 -5.92
C ASP A 90 -9.42 -12.13 -7.04
N LYS A 91 -9.38 -13.45 -7.25
CA LYS A 91 -10.17 -14.12 -8.30
C LYS A 91 -11.64 -14.15 -7.96
N VAL A 92 -12.00 -14.39 -6.71
CA VAL A 92 -13.40 -14.40 -6.26
C VAL A 92 -14.01 -13.01 -6.30
N PHE A 93 -13.26 -12.02 -5.81
CA PHE A 93 -13.69 -10.62 -5.86
C PHE A 93 -13.93 -10.18 -7.30
N THR A 94 -12.97 -10.43 -8.18
CA THR A 94 -13.02 -9.89 -9.55
C THR A 94 -13.90 -10.71 -10.49
N ALA A 95 -14.23 -11.97 -10.15
CA ALA A 95 -15.25 -12.76 -10.81
C ALA A 95 -16.69 -12.40 -10.39
N GLY A 96 -16.86 -11.50 -9.41
CA GLY A 96 -18.18 -11.10 -8.94
C GLY A 96 -18.86 -12.17 -8.08
N THR A 97 -18.12 -13.15 -7.55
CA THR A 97 -18.67 -14.24 -6.72
C THR A 97 -18.33 -14.08 -5.24
N PHE A 98 -17.77 -12.93 -4.84
CA PHE A 98 -17.51 -12.61 -3.44
C PHE A 98 -18.83 -12.41 -2.67
N ALA A 99 -18.97 -13.13 -1.56
CA ALA A 99 -20.13 -13.20 -0.68
C ALA A 99 -19.69 -13.46 0.78
N ASP A 100 -20.59 -13.28 1.75
CA ASP A 100 -20.28 -13.48 3.16
C ASP A 100 -19.92 -14.94 3.49
N GLY A 101 -18.88 -15.14 4.31
CA GLY A 101 -18.34 -16.45 4.67
C GLY A 101 -17.52 -17.16 3.59
N TYR A 102 -17.47 -16.65 2.35
CA TYR A 102 -16.49 -17.07 1.36
C TYR A 102 -15.20 -16.28 1.61
N PHE A 103 -14.22 -16.94 2.24
CA PHE A 103 -12.88 -16.46 2.62
C PHE A 103 -12.76 -15.74 3.96
N ASN A 104 -11.84 -16.26 4.78
CA ASN A 104 -11.43 -15.66 6.06
C ASN A 104 -10.74 -14.30 5.91
N HIS A 105 -10.55 -13.77 4.70
CA HIS A 105 -9.77 -12.55 4.52
C HIS A 105 -10.33 -11.35 5.32
N MET A 106 -11.63 -11.10 5.26
CA MET A 106 -12.23 -10.00 6.02
C MET A 106 -12.18 -10.25 7.52
N ALA A 107 -12.31 -11.50 7.94
CA ALA A 107 -12.14 -11.91 9.33
C ALA A 107 -10.70 -11.69 9.81
N ASP A 108 -9.70 -12.07 9.01
CA ASP A 108 -8.27 -11.90 9.29
C ASP A 108 -7.92 -10.41 9.43
N GLN A 109 -8.43 -9.57 8.53
CA GLN A 109 -8.23 -8.11 8.59
C GLN A 109 -8.86 -7.50 9.83
N TRP A 110 -10.14 -7.82 10.07
CA TRP A 110 -10.88 -7.34 11.22
C TRP A 110 -10.17 -7.73 12.52
N ALA A 111 -9.88 -9.02 12.69
CA ALA A 111 -9.21 -9.56 13.86
C ALA A 111 -7.82 -8.97 14.06
N LEU A 112 -7.02 -8.82 12.99
CA LEU A 112 -5.70 -8.22 13.09
C LEU A 112 -5.75 -6.77 13.57
N PHE A 113 -6.60 -5.94 12.96
CA PHE A 113 -6.67 -4.53 13.32
C PHE A 113 -7.20 -4.33 14.74
N TYR A 114 -8.21 -5.08 15.19
CA TYR A 114 -8.66 -5.02 16.59
C TYR A 114 -7.62 -5.59 17.57
N LYS A 115 -6.85 -6.62 17.18
CA LYS A 115 -5.72 -7.11 17.97
C LYS A 115 -4.66 -6.03 18.16
N LEU A 116 -4.30 -5.29 17.11
CA LEU A 116 -3.30 -4.21 17.17
C LEU A 116 -3.82 -2.98 17.93
N ILE A 117 -5.12 -2.65 17.81
CA ILE A 117 -5.79 -1.65 18.65
C ILE A 117 -5.69 -2.05 20.12
N ARG A 118 -6.00 -3.30 20.46
CA ARG A 118 -5.91 -3.80 21.83
C ARG A 118 -4.47 -3.77 22.36
N TYR A 119 -3.48 -4.15 21.55
CA TYR A 119 -2.07 -4.08 21.97
C TYR A 119 -1.61 -2.63 22.17
N SER A 120 -2.09 -1.69 21.36
CA SER A 120 -1.88 -0.27 21.59
C SER A 120 -2.47 0.18 22.94
N ASN A 121 -3.69 -0.27 23.27
CA ASN A 121 -4.32 0.05 24.57
C ASN A 121 -3.53 -0.54 25.76
N ILE A 122 -3.04 -1.77 25.65
CA ILE A 122 -2.16 -2.37 26.68
C ILE A 122 -0.89 -1.55 26.88
N PHE A 123 -0.28 -1.07 25.80
CA PHE A 123 0.87 -0.17 25.90
C PHE A 123 0.51 1.12 26.64
N LEU A 124 -0.58 1.77 26.25
CA LEU A 124 -1.03 3.04 26.83
C LEU A 124 -1.35 2.92 28.33
N GLU A 125 -1.96 1.81 28.75
CA GLU A 125 -2.29 1.53 30.15
C GLU A 125 -1.04 1.35 31.03
N ASN A 126 0.09 0.93 30.46
CA ASN A 126 1.24 0.46 31.23
C ASN A 126 2.52 1.28 31.03
N VAL A 127 2.68 2.03 29.94
CA VAL A 127 3.90 2.80 29.63
C VAL A 127 4.28 3.81 30.72
N ASP A 128 3.30 4.37 31.44
CA ASP A 128 3.59 5.31 32.53
C ASP A 128 4.28 4.64 33.74
N LYS A 129 4.17 3.32 33.87
CA LYS A 129 4.84 2.50 34.91
C LYS A 129 6.32 2.22 34.58
N SER A 130 6.75 2.50 33.34
CA SER A 130 8.11 2.22 32.89
C SER A 130 9.16 3.18 33.45
N PRO A 131 10.44 2.77 33.54
CA PRO A 131 11.55 3.63 33.97
C PRO A 131 12.02 4.60 32.87
N LEU A 132 11.14 4.99 31.93
CA LEU A 132 11.44 5.97 30.88
C LEU A 132 11.22 7.41 31.37
N SER A 133 11.99 8.36 30.82
CA SER A 133 11.80 9.79 31.08
C SER A 133 10.40 10.27 30.66
N ALA A 134 9.84 11.27 31.35
CA ALA A 134 8.52 11.82 31.03
C ALA A 134 8.37 12.28 29.55
N PRO A 135 9.33 13.01 28.93
CA PRO A 135 9.23 13.40 27.52
C PRO A 135 9.17 12.20 26.58
N LYS A 136 9.95 11.15 26.87
CA LYS A 136 9.93 9.90 26.10
C LYS A 136 8.57 9.19 26.25
N LYS A 137 8.01 9.12 27.45
CA LYS A 137 6.66 8.54 27.66
C LYS A 137 5.59 9.28 26.86
N ILE A 138 5.61 10.62 26.85
CA ILE A 138 4.68 11.45 26.05
C ILE A 138 4.78 11.08 24.57
N ARG A 139 6.00 11.10 24.02
CA ARG A 139 6.24 10.75 22.62
C ARG A 139 5.78 9.33 22.27
N LEU A 140 6.15 8.33 23.08
CA LEU A 140 5.80 6.93 22.81
C LEU A 140 4.29 6.68 22.93
N LYS A 141 3.59 7.39 23.82
CA LYS A 141 2.11 7.36 23.88
C LYS A 141 1.50 7.93 22.60
N ALA A 142 2.05 9.03 22.09
CA ALA A 142 1.62 9.61 20.82
C ALA A 142 1.87 8.65 19.64
N GLU A 143 3.05 8.00 19.61
CA GLU A 143 3.37 6.95 18.62
C GLU A 143 2.34 5.80 18.67
N ALA A 144 2.06 5.23 19.86
CA ALA A 144 1.09 4.15 20.02
C ALA A 144 -0.35 4.55 19.66
N ARG A 145 -0.78 5.76 20.02
CA ARG A 145 -2.10 6.30 19.64
C ARG A 145 -2.22 6.49 18.13
N PHE A 146 -1.17 6.95 17.45
CA PHE A 146 -1.19 7.02 15.98
C PHE A 146 -1.38 5.64 15.35
N ILE A 147 -0.67 4.61 15.83
CA ILE A 147 -0.79 3.23 15.32
C ILE A 147 -2.23 2.74 15.47
N ARG A 148 -2.81 2.91 16.66
CA ARG A 148 -4.23 2.62 16.92
C ARG A 148 -5.15 3.32 15.92
N THR A 149 -4.93 4.62 15.71
CA THR A 149 -5.72 5.45 14.80
C THR A 149 -5.57 5.04 13.34
N LEU A 150 -4.38 4.62 12.91
CA LEU A 150 -4.15 4.08 11.57
C LEU A 150 -4.96 2.79 11.33
N HIS A 151 -5.03 1.91 12.34
CA HIS A 151 -5.83 0.69 12.24
C HIS A 151 -7.33 0.95 12.23
N TYR A 152 -7.81 1.94 12.99
CA TYR A 152 -9.19 2.41 12.84
C TYR A 152 -9.46 2.98 11.45
N PHE A 153 -8.53 3.75 10.87
CA PHE A 153 -8.66 4.21 9.48
C PHE A 153 -8.76 3.04 8.49
N HIS A 154 -7.95 2.00 8.66
CA HIS A 154 -7.99 0.81 7.80
C HIS A 154 -9.31 0.04 7.91
N LEU A 155 -9.84 -0.13 9.12
CA LEU A 155 -11.16 -0.71 9.34
C LEU A 155 -12.25 0.17 8.71
N LEU A 156 -12.24 1.48 8.97
CA LEU A 156 -13.26 2.42 8.50
C LEU A 156 -13.37 2.47 6.97
N ARG A 157 -12.24 2.55 6.25
CA ARG A 157 -12.26 2.56 4.78
C ARG A 157 -12.78 1.24 4.18
N ALA A 158 -12.59 0.13 4.89
CA ALA A 158 -12.97 -1.21 4.44
C ALA A 158 -14.45 -1.51 4.71
N PHE A 159 -14.90 -1.25 5.93
CA PHE A 159 -16.19 -1.72 6.46
C PHE A 159 -17.22 -0.61 6.68
N GLY A 160 -16.85 0.66 6.54
CA GLY A 160 -17.66 1.78 7.03
C GLY A 160 -17.56 1.90 8.55
N GLY A 161 -18.61 2.38 9.19
CA GLY A 161 -18.71 2.57 10.64
C GLY A 161 -18.38 1.28 11.39
N ILE A 162 -17.68 1.40 12.50
CA ILE A 162 -17.10 0.29 13.25
C ILE A 162 -17.13 0.57 14.76
N PRO A 163 -17.08 -0.44 15.63
CA PRO A 163 -16.93 -0.22 17.07
C PRO A 163 -15.66 0.55 17.43
N ILE A 164 -15.81 1.68 18.10
CA ILE A 164 -14.70 2.43 18.71
C ILE A 164 -14.57 1.96 20.16
N VAL A 165 -13.47 1.28 20.47
CA VAL A 165 -13.22 0.73 21.82
C VAL A 165 -12.47 1.69 22.74
N GLY A 166 -12.01 2.83 22.22
CA GLY A 166 -11.24 3.82 22.96
C GLY A 166 -10.01 3.20 23.65
N ASP A 167 -9.83 3.51 24.93
CA ASP A 167 -8.71 3.03 25.75
C ASP A 167 -9.01 1.68 26.45
N LYS A 168 -10.19 1.08 26.25
CA LYS A 168 -10.55 -0.17 26.93
C LYS A 168 -9.65 -1.32 26.48
N VAL A 169 -9.04 -2.02 27.43
CA VAL A 169 -8.34 -3.29 27.20
C VAL A 169 -9.32 -4.43 27.47
N PHE A 170 -9.84 -5.05 26.41
CA PHE A 170 -10.75 -6.18 26.56
C PHE A 170 -10.04 -7.44 27.10
N LEU A 171 -10.69 -8.08 28.07
CA LEU A 171 -10.31 -9.36 28.68
C LEU A 171 -11.26 -10.47 28.18
N SER A 172 -10.83 -11.73 28.30
CA SER A 172 -11.67 -12.89 27.95
C SER A 172 -12.94 -13.01 28.80
N THR A 173 -12.96 -12.33 29.95
CA THR A 173 -14.10 -12.28 30.87
C THR A 173 -15.07 -11.14 30.58
N ASP A 174 -14.69 -10.18 29.71
CA ASP A 174 -15.57 -9.07 29.37
C ASP A 174 -16.80 -9.59 28.63
N LYS A 175 -17.98 -9.26 29.16
CA LYS A 175 -19.27 -9.55 28.55
C LYS A 175 -19.90 -8.25 28.10
N GLY A 176 -20.55 -8.28 26.95
CA GLY A 176 -21.30 -7.12 26.45
C GLY A 176 -21.50 -7.19 24.95
N THR A 177 -22.51 -6.46 24.51
CA THR A 177 -22.84 -6.24 23.11
C THR A 177 -22.13 -4.97 22.64
N LEU A 178 -21.36 -5.05 21.55
CA LEU A 178 -20.77 -3.89 20.89
C LEU A 178 -21.61 -3.50 19.68
N THR A 179 -21.97 -2.23 19.56
CA THR A 179 -22.57 -1.68 18.34
C THR A 179 -21.51 -1.01 17.50
N ARG A 180 -21.77 -0.89 16.20
CA ARG A 180 -20.93 -0.09 15.30
C ARG A 180 -21.18 1.39 15.60
N ASN A 181 -20.11 2.17 15.75
CA ASN A 181 -20.24 3.62 15.69
C ASN A 181 -20.54 4.06 14.26
N THR A 182 -21.21 5.20 14.14
CA THR A 182 -21.47 5.83 12.84
C THR A 182 -20.17 6.18 12.13
N TYR A 183 -20.22 6.30 10.80
CA TYR A 183 -19.07 6.73 10.01
C TYR A 183 -18.54 8.09 10.49
N GLU A 184 -19.45 9.03 10.78
CA GLU A 184 -19.12 10.36 11.31
C GLU A 184 -18.39 10.29 12.65
N GLU A 185 -18.88 9.50 13.60
CA GLU A 185 -18.21 9.30 14.90
C GLU A 185 -16.80 8.71 14.72
N CYS A 186 -16.64 7.77 13.80
CA CYS A 186 -15.33 7.18 13.49
C CYS A 186 -14.36 8.21 12.88
N VAL A 187 -14.81 9.01 11.91
CA VAL A 187 -14.00 10.09 11.33
C VAL A 187 -13.61 11.11 12.40
N ASN A 188 -14.56 11.54 13.22
CA ASN A 188 -14.32 12.52 14.28
C ASN A 188 -13.32 12.00 15.31
N TYR A 189 -13.44 10.74 15.74
CA TYR A 189 -12.49 10.10 16.64
C TYR A 189 -11.08 10.06 16.03
N ILE A 190 -10.94 9.59 14.79
CA ILE A 190 -9.65 9.52 14.09
C ILE A 190 -9.01 10.91 13.99
N VAL A 191 -9.76 11.91 13.53
CA VAL A 191 -9.25 13.28 13.36
C VAL A 191 -8.85 13.89 14.71
N ALA A 192 -9.67 13.71 15.75
CA ALA A 192 -9.39 14.22 17.09
C ALA A 192 -8.14 13.56 17.71
N GLU A 193 -7.96 12.24 17.56
CA GLU A 193 -6.74 11.56 18.01
C GLU A 193 -5.50 12.13 17.29
N LEU A 194 -5.55 12.31 15.97
CA LEU A 194 -4.42 12.84 15.19
C LEU A 194 -4.07 14.28 15.58
N ASP A 195 -5.09 15.13 15.80
CA ASP A 195 -4.88 16.51 16.24
C ASP A 195 -4.29 16.58 17.65
N ALA A 196 -4.74 15.71 18.55
CA ALA A 196 -4.25 15.67 19.93
C ALA A 196 -2.79 15.22 20.03
N ILE A 197 -2.36 14.26 19.19
CA ILE A 197 -1.01 13.66 19.29
C ILE A 197 0.04 14.36 18.40
N ALA A 198 -0.37 15.11 17.37
CA ALA A 198 0.55 15.80 16.48
C ALA A 198 1.55 16.74 17.20
N PRO A 199 1.18 17.51 18.23
CA PRO A 199 2.12 18.36 18.97
C PRO A 199 3.21 17.58 19.70
N ASP A 200 2.88 16.39 20.21
CA ASP A 200 3.76 15.51 21.00
C ASP A 200 4.80 14.76 20.15
N LEU A 201 4.66 14.82 18.82
CA LEU A 201 5.53 14.11 17.89
C LEU A 201 6.57 15.06 17.26
N PRO A 202 7.84 14.61 17.12
CA PRO A 202 8.88 15.31 16.38
C PRO A 202 8.54 15.54 14.90
N LEU A 203 9.17 16.55 14.31
CA LEU A 203 9.06 16.86 12.88
C LEU A 203 9.85 15.86 12.01
N ASP A 204 11.04 15.45 12.46
CA ASP A 204 11.90 14.47 11.81
C ASP A 204 12.65 13.66 12.88
N TYR A 205 13.17 12.50 12.48
CA TYR A 205 14.08 11.69 13.26
C TYR A 205 15.38 11.43 12.50
N VAL A 206 16.45 11.19 13.25
CA VAL A 206 17.78 10.87 12.72
C VAL A 206 18.32 9.59 13.35
N GLY A 207 19.32 9.00 12.70
CA GLY A 207 19.98 7.78 13.20
C GLY A 207 18.99 6.62 13.36
N LEU A 208 19.07 5.94 14.51
CA LEU A 208 18.30 4.72 14.80
C LEU A 208 16.79 4.97 15.02
N ASP A 209 16.38 6.22 15.23
CA ASP A 209 14.96 6.57 15.39
C ASP A 209 14.28 6.91 14.04
N TYR A 210 15.02 6.94 12.93
CA TYR A 210 14.43 7.19 11.61
C TYR A 210 13.39 6.11 11.24
N GLY A 211 12.24 6.55 10.72
CA GLY A 211 11.10 5.67 10.43
C GLY A 211 10.02 5.66 11.52
N ARG A 212 10.28 6.28 12.68
CA ARG A 212 9.25 6.54 13.70
C ARG A 212 8.20 7.54 13.20
N ILE A 213 7.06 7.53 13.89
CA ILE A 213 5.90 8.37 13.54
C ILE A 213 6.21 9.83 13.87
N THR A 214 6.00 10.71 12.90
CA THR A 214 6.26 12.15 13.00
C THR A 214 4.96 12.94 13.06
N ARG A 215 5.06 14.23 13.38
CA ARG A 215 3.95 15.19 13.23
C ARG A 215 3.42 15.22 11.80
N GLY A 216 4.31 15.16 10.81
CA GLY A 216 3.92 15.10 9.39
C GLY A 216 3.09 13.86 9.06
N ALA A 217 3.40 12.71 9.67
CA ALA A 217 2.60 11.50 9.51
C ALA A 217 1.15 11.67 10.03
N CYS A 218 0.97 12.38 11.14
CA CYS A 218 -0.36 12.68 11.68
C CYS A 218 -1.18 13.56 10.73
N LEU A 219 -0.58 14.66 10.27
CA LEU A 219 -1.21 15.58 9.34
C LEU A 219 -1.50 14.92 7.98
N GLY A 220 -0.59 14.07 7.50
CA GLY A 220 -0.77 13.31 6.27
C GLY A 220 -1.91 12.30 6.35
N LEU A 221 -2.01 11.54 7.46
CA LEU A 221 -3.13 10.61 7.65
C LEU A 221 -4.45 11.36 7.79
N LYS A 222 -4.45 12.50 8.49
CA LYS A 222 -5.62 13.39 8.59
C LYS A 222 -6.06 13.90 7.22
N SER A 223 -5.12 14.33 6.37
CA SER A 223 -5.39 14.74 4.99
C SER A 223 -6.10 13.63 4.20
N ARG A 224 -5.58 12.39 4.24
CA ARG A 224 -6.20 11.25 3.57
C ARG A 224 -7.59 10.91 4.12
N MET A 225 -7.75 10.89 5.44
CA MET A 225 -9.04 10.60 6.08
C MET A 225 -10.10 11.63 5.68
N LEU A 226 -9.77 12.93 5.74
CA LEU A 226 -10.72 13.99 5.39
C LEU A 226 -11.03 14.02 3.90
N LEU A 227 -10.07 13.68 3.03
CA LEU A 227 -10.32 13.50 1.60
C LEU A 227 -11.36 12.38 1.37
N TYR A 228 -11.20 11.24 2.05
CA TYR A 228 -12.14 10.13 1.94
C TYR A 228 -13.53 10.55 2.47
N ALA A 229 -13.58 11.17 3.65
CA ALA A 229 -14.82 11.68 4.24
C ALA A 229 -15.58 12.67 3.34
N ALA A 230 -14.89 13.44 2.50
CA ALA A 230 -15.49 14.36 1.54
C ALA A 230 -15.93 13.70 0.21
N SER A 231 -15.44 12.49 -0.09
CA SER A 231 -15.62 11.81 -1.36
C SER A 231 -17.07 11.31 -1.57
N PRO A 232 -17.52 11.13 -2.83
CA PRO A 232 -18.90 10.75 -3.16
C PRO A 232 -19.47 9.52 -2.44
N LEU A 233 -18.65 8.51 -2.12
CA LEU A 233 -19.11 7.32 -1.41
C LEU A 233 -19.60 7.63 0.01
N TYR A 234 -18.96 8.59 0.67
CA TYR A 234 -19.16 8.85 2.09
C TYR A 234 -19.90 10.16 2.37
N ASN A 235 -19.96 11.11 1.43
CA ASN A 235 -20.54 12.43 1.64
C ASN A 235 -21.94 12.54 1.00
N GLY A 236 -22.97 12.06 1.70
CA GLY A 236 -24.31 11.84 1.15
C GLY A 236 -24.56 10.36 0.84
N ALA A 237 -24.21 9.48 1.78
CA ALA A 237 -24.36 8.05 1.63
C ALA A 237 -25.84 7.65 1.48
N GLU A 238 -26.09 6.62 0.68
CA GLU A 238 -27.41 6.07 0.40
C GLU A 238 -27.50 4.66 0.99
N ALA A 239 -28.60 4.33 1.65
CA ALA A 239 -28.85 3.00 2.19
C ALA A 239 -30.36 2.71 2.27
N SER A 240 -30.71 1.43 2.42
CA SER A 240 -32.11 0.98 2.53
C SER A 240 -32.82 1.45 3.80
N ASN A 241 -32.07 1.80 4.86
CA ASN A 241 -32.62 2.39 6.07
C ASN A 241 -31.67 3.43 6.69
N PRO A 242 -32.19 4.34 7.55
CA PRO A 242 -31.41 5.44 8.13
C PRO A 242 -30.27 5.02 9.06
N GLU A 243 -30.35 3.85 9.70
CA GLU A 243 -29.31 3.36 10.60
C GLU A 243 -28.08 2.90 9.79
N LEU A 244 -28.29 2.06 8.78
CA LEU A 244 -27.24 1.67 7.84
C LEU A 244 -26.66 2.89 7.13
N GLN A 245 -27.47 3.88 6.76
CA GLN A 245 -26.99 5.09 6.09
C GLN A 245 -25.88 5.78 6.90
N LYS A 246 -26.08 5.93 8.22
CA LYS A 246 -25.10 6.54 9.15
C LYS A 246 -23.87 5.66 9.35
N LEU A 247 -23.99 4.35 9.20
CA LEU A 247 -22.85 3.43 9.25
C LEU A 247 -22.02 3.49 7.96
N LEU A 248 -22.63 3.70 6.80
CA LEU A 248 -21.91 3.70 5.53
C LEU A 248 -21.19 5.04 5.27
N GLY A 249 -21.79 6.16 5.64
CA GLY A 249 -21.21 7.49 5.47
C GLY A 249 -22.02 8.58 6.19
N TYR A 250 -21.76 9.83 5.82
CA TYR A 250 -22.59 10.96 6.22
C TYR A 250 -23.93 10.90 5.48
N PRO A 251 -25.08 10.93 6.17
CA PRO A 251 -26.39 10.91 5.51
C PRO A 251 -26.64 12.10 4.57
N THR A 252 -26.06 13.26 4.89
CA THR A 252 -26.24 14.50 4.13
C THR A 252 -24.92 15.00 3.57
N ALA A 253 -24.92 15.28 2.26
CA ALA A 253 -23.78 15.88 1.58
C ALA A 253 -23.50 17.29 2.13
N ASP A 254 -22.24 17.57 2.42
CA ASP A 254 -21.75 18.89 2.84
C ASP A 254 -20.51 19.25 2.01
N PRO A 255 -20.56 20.31 1.16
CA PRO A 255 -19.41 20.73 0.37
C PRO A 255 -18.24 21.21 1.24
N ASN A 256 -18.48 21.68 2.47
CA ASN A 256 -17.43 22.15 3.38
C ASN A 256 -16.47 21.03 3.82
N ARG A 257 -16.82 19.76 3.61
CA ARG A 257 -15.90 18.63 3.83
C ARG A 257 -14.69 18.69 2.88
N TRP A 258 -14.87 19.20 1.66
CA TRP A 258 -13.75 19.43 0.73
C TRP A 258 -12.80 20.51 1.22
N GLU A 259 -13.32 21.58 1.83
CA GLU A 259 -12.47 22.61 2.42
C GLU A 259 -11.65 22.06 3.60
N LYS A 260 -12.25 21.24 4.47
CA LYS A 260 -11.52 20.53 5.53
C LYS A 260 -10.40 19.64 4.97
N ALA A 261 -10.67 18.90 3.90
CA ALA A 261 -9.67 18.08 3.22
C ALA A 261 -8.54 18.93 2.60
N ARG A 262 -8.89 20.04 1.94
CA ARG A 262 -7.95 20.98 1.32
C ARG A 262 -7.01 21.58 2.37
N LEU A 263 -7.57 22.08 3.48
CA LEU A 263 -6.79 22.65 4.59
C LEU A 263 -5.90 21.61 5.27
N ALA A 264 -6.36 20.37 5.42
CA ALA A 264 -5.53 19.30 5.99
C ALA A 264 -4.34 18.93 5.10
N ALA A 265 -4.52 18.87 3.77
CA ALA A 265 -3.41 18.67 2.84
C ALA A 265 -2.46 19.88 2.85
N LYS A 266 -3.03 21.10 2.83
CA LYS A 266 -2.26 22.34 2.89
C LYS A 266 -1.43 22.46 4.17
N ALA A 267 -1.94 22.00 5.32
CA ALA A 267 -1.19 22.01 6.58
C ALA A 267 0.11 21.21 6.49
N VAL A 268 0.16 20.11 5.72
CA VAL A 268 1.40 19.35 5.47
C VAL A 268 2.32 20.11 4.52
N MET A 269 1.76 20.73 3.47
CA MET A 269 2.54 21.54 2.52
C MET A 269 3.20 22.75 3.21
N ASP A 270 2.45 23.42 4.09
CA ASP A 270 2.89 24.61 4.84
C ASP A 270 3.96 24.29 5.90
N MET A 271 4.20 23.01 6.21
CA MET A 271 5.34 22.64 7.04
C MET A 271 6.68 23.00 6.38
N GLY A 272 6.74 23.05 5.04
CA GLY A 272 7.94 23.45 4.29
C GLY A 272 9.15 22.50 4.42
N ILE A 273 8.97 21.30 5.00
CA ILE A 273 10.05 20.32 5.22
C ILE A 273 10.00 19.12 4.26
N TYR A 274 8.95 19.01 3.45
CA TYR A 274 8.77 17.95 2.45
C TYR A 274 8.83 18.52 1.04
N SER A 275 9.36 17.75 0.10
CA SER A 275 9.39 18.11 -1.31
C SER A 275 9.36 16.88 -2.20
N LEU A 276 8.95 17.04 -3.47
CA LEU A 276 9.06 15.96 -4.44
C LEU A 276 10.53 15.61 -4.66
N TYR A 277 10.85 14.32 -4.61
CA TYR A 277 12.19 13.85 -4.87
C TYR A 277 12.54 14.04 -6.34
N THR A 278 13.63 14.77 -6.58
CA THR A 278 14.14 15.10 -7.90
C THR A 278 15.55 14.54 -8.06
N ASP A 279 15.73 13.80 -9.15
CA ASP A 279 17.03 13.34 -9.65
C ASP A 279 16.88 13.28 -11.16
N ASN A 280 17.74 14.01 -11.87
CA ASN A 280 17.73 14.09 -13.33
C ASN A 280 19.00 13.48 -13.93
N THR A 281 19.72 12.66 -13.16
CA THR A 281 20.88 11.93 -13.66
C THR A 281 20.46 10.86 -14.68
N VAL A 282 21.32 10.62 -15.65
CA VAL A 282 21.07 9.64 -16.71
C VAL A 282 21.08 8.23 -16.10
N LYS A 283 19.93 7.55 -16.16
CA LYS A 283 19.72 6.24 -15.51
C LYS A 283 20.65 5.12 -16.01
N TRP A 284 20.96 5.09 -17.31
CA TRP A 284 21.78 4.05 -17.95
C TRP A 284 22.60 4.61 -19.11
N SER A 285 23.78 4.02 -19.37
CA SER A 285 24.65 4.43 -20.48
C SER A 285 23.94 4.21 -21.83
N GLY A 286 23.54 5.30 -22.49
CA GLY A 286 22.79 5.30 -23.74
C GLY A 286 21.37 5.87 -23.65
N SER A 287 20.86 6.19 -22.45
CA SER A 287 19.62 6.96 -22.32
C SER A 287 19.86 8.39 -22.77
N THR A 288 18.95 8.93 -23.58
CA THR A 288 19.06 10.29 -24.10
C THR A 288 18.59 11.36 -23.10
N SER A 289 17.98 10.95 -21.98
CA SER A 289 17.51 11.84 -20.91
C SER A 289 17.60 11.16 -19.54
N GLY A 290 17.93 11.95 -18.52
CA GLY A 290 17.82 11.59 -17.10
C GLY A 290 16.55 12.13 -16.43
N LEU A 291 15.74 12.94 -17.13
CA LEU A 291 14.52 13.53 -16.57
C LEU A 291 13.57 12.44 -16.06
N GLY A 292 13.02 12.67 -14.87
CA GLY A 292 12.10 11.72 -14.23
C GLY A 292 12.78 10.57 -13.49
N TYR A 293 14.12 10.47 -13.48
CA TYR A 293 14.83 9.42 -12.76
C TYR A 293 14.55 9.44 -11.25
N GLY A 294 14.31 10.61 -10.67
CA GLY A 294 13.88 10.77 -9.28
C GLY A 294 12.64 9.96 -8.93
N PHE A 295 11.65 9.86 -9.82
CA PHE A 295 10.44 9.04 -9.56
C PHE A 295 10.79 7.57 -9.36
N TYR A 296 11.79 7.05 -10.08
CA TYR A 296 12.27 5.69 -9.86
C TYR A 296 13.11 5.58 -8.57
N LYS A 297 14.01 6.53 -8.35
CA LYS A 297 14.97 6.52 -7.24
C LYS A 297 14.38 6.76 -5.86
N VAL A 298 13.25 7.45 -5.77
CA VAL A 298 12.57 7.72 -4.48
C VAL A 298 12.28 6.42 -3.72
N PHE A 299 11.92 5.35 -4.43
CA PHE A 299 11.62 4.04 -3.86
C PHE A 299 12.86 3.21 -3.53
N LEU A 300 14.04 3.61 -3.98
CA LEU A 300 15.31 2.91 -3.78
C LEU A 300 16.25 3.66 -2.83
N THR A 301 15.68 4.58 -2.05
CA THR A 301 16.40 5.38 -1.06
C THR A 301 15.67 5.28 0.26
N ARG A 302 16.37 4.92 1.35
CA ARG A 302 15.75 4.75 2.67
C ARG A 302 15.17 6.04 3.25
N LYS A 303 15.89 7.15 3.06
CA LYS A 303 15.52 8.50 3.51
C LYS A 303 15.58 9.48 2.33
N ASN A 304 14.51 10.23 2.13
CA ASN A 304 14.41 11.27 1.12
C ASN A 304 13.39 12.33 1.60
N PRO A 305 13.40 13.55 1.03
CA PRO A 305 12.48 14.62 1.41
C PRO A 305 11.00 14.38 1.05
N GLU A 306 10.67 13.33 0.30
CA GLU A 306 9.30 13.03 -0.12
C GLU A 306 8.58 12.10 0.86
N PHE A 307 9.30 11.23 1.57
CA PHE A 307 8.70 10.33 2.56
C PHE A 307 8.24 11.07 3.81
N ILE A 308 6.95 10.93 4.13
CA ILE A 308 6.34 11.46 5.34
C ILE A 308 6.25 10.35 6.40
N LEU A 309 5.77 9.17 5.99
CA LEU A 309 5.81 7.93 6.77
C LEU A 309 6.16 6.78 5.82
N ALA A 310 7.18 6.01 6.16
CA ALA A 310 7.62 4.87 5.36
C ALA A 310 8.07 3.71 6.24
N LYS A 311 7.78 2.47 5.81
CA LYS A 311 8.32 1.26 6.41
C LYS A 311 9.72 1.05 5.88
N VAL A 312 10.72 1.26 6.72
CA VAL A 312 12.11 0.94 6.40
C VAL A 312 12.26 -0.57 6.37
N ILE A 313 12.75 -1.13 5.27
CA ILE A 313 12.96 -2.57 5.16
C ILE A 313 14.46 -2.92 5.20
N ALA A 314 14.74 -4.09 5.76
CA ALA A 314 16.08 -4.66 5.76
C ALA A 314 16.59 -4.82 4.31
N PRO A 315 17.91 -4.66 4.06
CA PRO A 315 18.47 -4.82 2.73
C PRO A 315 18.13 -6.20 2.18
N GLY A 316 17.61 -6.27 0.96
CA GLY A 316 17.23 -7.56 0.39
C GLY A 316 16.66 -7.46 -1.02
N LYS A 317 16.11 -8.57 -1.50
CA LYS A 317 15.57 -8.72 -2.86
C LYS A 317 14.17 -9.34 -2.88
N GLN A 318 13.44 -9.25 -1.77
CA GLN A 318 12.14 -9.91 -1.64
C GLN A 318 11.08 -9.28 -2.55
N ILE A 319 11.14 -7.95 -2.74
CA ILE A 319 10.28 -7.25 -3.69
C ILE A 319 10.56 -7.75 -5.11
N GLU A 320 11.83 -7.78 -5.51
CA GLU A 320 12.24 -8.31 -6.81
C GLU A 320 11.68 -9.71 -7.00
N ARG A 321 11.81 -10.56 -5.99
CA ARG A 321 11.35 -11.95 -6.04
C ARG A 321 9.84 -12.00 -6.32
N GLY A 322 9.08 -11.07 -5.74
CA GLY A 322 7.64 -10.97 -5.90
C GLY A 322 7.16 -10.43 -7.24
N ILE A 323 7.98 -9.67 -8.00
CA ILE A 323 7.47 -8.86 -9.11
C ILE A 323 8.25 -8.96 -10.45
N ILE A 324 9.53 -9.37 -10.43
CA ILE A 324 10.36 -9.37 -11.64
C ILE A 324 10.23 -10.68 -12.43
N PRO A 325 10.68 -10.72 -13.70
CA PRO A 325 10.56 -11.90 -14.55
C PRO A 325 11.41 -13.10 -14.11
N LYS A 326 11.01 -14.29 -14.57
CA LYS A 326 11.66 -15.57 -14.23
C LYS A 326 13.09 -15.65 -14.75
N SER A 327 13.37 -15.06 -15.91
CA SER A 327 14.73 -14.97 -16.44
C SER A 327 15.70 -14.21 -15.53
N ARG A 328 15.16 -13.40 -14.60
CA ARG A 328 15.92 -12.64 -13.59
C ARG A 328 15.84 -13.31 -12.20
N GLY A 329 15.31 -14.53 -12.15
CA GLY A 329 15.11 -15.32 -10.94
C GLY A 329 13.88 -14.93 -10.13
N GLY A 330 13.06 -14.00 -10.62
CA GLY A 330 11.80 -13.62 -9.99
C GLY A 330 10.78 -14.75 -10.03
N ALA A 331 9.88 -14.74 -9.06
CA ALA A 331 8.76 -15.68 -8.93
C ALA A 331 7.41 -15.02 -9.24
N ASN A 332 7.36 -13.71 -9.51
CA ASN A 332 6.16 -12.94 -9.86
C ASN A 332 4.83 -13.43 -9.24
N PHE A 333 4.78 -13.57 -7.91
CA PHE A 333 3.56 -13.96 -7.21
C PHE A 333 2.66 -12.76 -6.86
N TYR A 334 3.13 -11.54 -7.15
CA TYR A 334 2.37 -10.32 -6.97
C TYR A 334 1.35 -10.17 -8.12
N CYS A 335 1.59 -9.31 -9.10
CA CYS A 335 0.65 -9.09 -10.19
C CYS A 335 1.37 -8.79 -11.51
N TYR A 336 0.62 -8.93 -12.59
CA TYR A 336 1.02 -8.50 -13.92
C TYR A 336 0.29 -7.20 -14.25
N PRO A 337 0.99 -6.10 -14.59
CA PRO A 337 0.34 -4.85 -14.98
C PRO A 337 -0.66 -5.04 -16.12
N SER A 338 -1.77 -4.32 -16.08
CA SER A 338 -2.79 -4.35 -17.13
C SER A 338 -2.44 -3.43 -18.30
N GLN A 339 -3.10 -3.63 -19.44
CA GLN A 339 -3.04 -2.65 -20.52
C GLN A 339 -3.77 -1.35 -20.14
N GLU A 340 -4.82 -1.41 -19.31
CA GLU A 340 -5.53 -0.23 -18.82
C GLU A 340 -4.57 0.74 -18.11
N LEU A 341 -3.73 0.23 -17.20
CA LEU A 341 -2.71 1.03 -16.52
C LEU A 341 -1.67 1.56 -17.51
N VAL A 342 -1.22 0.74 -18.47
CA VAL A 342 -0.26 1.18 -19.50
C VAL A 342 -0.82 2.32 -20.35
N ASP A 343 -2.12 2.30 -20.65
CA ASP A 343 -2.80 3.32 -21.46
C ASP A 343 -3.04 4.63 -20.68
N MET A 344 -3.10 4.60 -19.34
CA MET A 344 -3.23 5.81 -18.49
C MET A 344 -2.01 6.72 -18.52
N PHE A 345 -0.82 6.19 -18.84
CA PHE A 345 0.38 7.01 -18.99
C PHE A 345 0.28 7.87 -20.26
N PRO A 346 0.38 9.20 -20.18
CA PRO A 346 0.31 10.05 -21.35
C PRO A 346 1.54 9.88 -22.28
N THR A 347 1.56 10.61 -23.38
CA THR A 347 2.77 10.79 -24.18
C THR A 347 3.78 11.68 -23.45
N ILE A 348 5.01 11.80 -23.99
CA ILE A 348 6.09 12.57 -23.34
C ILE A 348 5.75 14.06 -23.16
N ASN A 349 4.80 14.61 -23.93
CA ASN A 349 4.34 15.99 -23.80
C ASN A 349 3.15 16.12 -22.81
N GLY A 350 2.73 15.02 -22.19
CA GLY A 350 1.69 14.97 -21.17
C GLY A 350 0.26 14.87 -21.70
N LYS A 351 0.05 14.74 -23.02
CA LYS A 351 -1.27 14.54 -23.61
C LYS A 351 -1.69 13.07 -23.58
N PRO A 352 -3.00 12.76 -23.50
CA PRO A 352 -3.48 11.39 -23.63
C PRO A 352 -3.03 10.74 -24.93
N ILE A 353 -2.70 9.44 -24.90
CA ILE A 353 -2.26 8.69 -26.09
C ILE A 353 -3.31 8.65 -27.20
N THR A 354 -4.59 8.84 -26.85
CA THR A 354 -5.71 8.92 -27.79
C THR A 354 -5.81 10.27 -28.51
N GLU A 355 -5.15 11.31 -27.99
CA GLU A 355 -5.19 12.67 -28.53
C GLU A 355 -3.89 13.05 -29.25
N ASP A 356 -2.76 12.48 -28.85
CA ASP A 356 -1.44 12.76 -29.41
C ASP A 356 -0.98 11.65 -30.38
N LEU A 357 -1.84 11.28 -31.33
CA LEU A 357 -1.57 10.19 -32.28
C LEU A 357 -0.51 10.56 -33.33
N LYS A 358 0.30 9.59 -33.73
CA LYS A 358 1.25 9.72 -34.84
C LYS A 358 0.51 9.92 -36.16
N SER A 359 0.86 10.98 -36.88
CA SER A 359 0.29 11.31 -38.19
C SER A 359 1.32 12.07 -39.03
N GLY A 360 0.98 12.40 -40.28
CA GLY A 360 1.86 13.23 -41.13
C GLY A 360 2.16 14.61 -40.54
N SER A 361 1.22 15.19 -39.78
CA SER A 361 1.39 16.49 -39.09
C SER A 361 1.92 16.35 -37.66
N ASN A 362 1.93 15.13 -37.09
CA ASN A 362 2.49 14.82 -35.78
C ASN A 362 3.38 13.57 -35.85
N PRO A 363 4.57 13.65 -36.47
CA PRO A 363 5.42 12.48 -36.72
C PRO A 363 5.96 11.82 -35.45
N THR A 364 5.99 12.56 -34.33
CA THR A 364 6.47 12.10 -33.02
C THR A 364 5.37 11.60 -32.10
N GLY A 365 4.10 11.67 -32.51
CA GLY A 365 2.98 11.21 -31.69
C GLY A 365 3.03 9.72 -31.33
N PHE A 366 2.10 9.30 -30.48
CA PHE A 366 1.89 7.91 -30.10
C PHE A 366 1.65 7.00 -31.30
N ASP A 367 2.41 5.92 -31.37
CA ASP A 367 2.38 4.93 -32.44
C ASP A 367 2.02 3.56 -31.86
N ALA A 368 0.87 3.01 -32.24
CA ALA A 368 0.45 1.68 -31.77
C ALA A 368 1.38 0.56 -32.24
N GLY A 369 2.15 0.76 -33.32
CA GLY A 369 3.21 -0.16 -33.75
C GLY A 369 4.48 -0.08 -32.90
N ASN A 370 4.66 1.00 -32.13
CA ASN A 370 5.77 1.23 -31.21
C ASN A 370 5.28 1.81 -29.88
N PRO A 371 4.42 1.09 -29.12
CA PRO A 371 3.57 1.65 -28.08
C PRO A 371 4.32 2.18 -26.84
N TYR A 372 5.63 1.92 -26.73
CA TYR A 372 6.45 2.31 -25.60
C TYR A 372 7.41 3.47 -25.90
N VAL A 373 7.35 4.03 -27.11
CA VAL A 373 8.11 5.23 -27.53
C VAL A 373 7.25 6.47 -27.32
N ASN A 374 7.88 7.62 -27.04
CA ASN A 374 7.19 8.90 -26.82
C ASN A 374 6.17 8.86 -25.65
N ARG A 375 6.53 8.21 -24.54
CA ARG A 375 5.66 8.00 -23.38
C ARG A 375 6.16 8.75 -22.15
N ASP A 376 5.26 9.00 -21.21
CA ASP A 376 5.59 9.42 -19.83
C ASP A 376 6.73 8.55 -19.26
N PRO A 377 7.84 9.13 -18.75
CA PRO A 377 8.96 8.37 -18.22
C PRO A 377 8.57 7.41 -17.09
N ARG A 378 7.52 7.74 -16.32
CA ARG A 378 6.98 6.89 -15.26
C ARG A 378 6.48 5.55 -15.77
N LEU A 379 6.07 5.43 -17.03
CA LEU A 379 5.68 4.15 -17.62
C LEU A 379 6.85 3.16 -17.50
N SER A 380 8.03 3.56 -17.97
CA SER A 380 9.22 2.71 -17.94
C SER A 380 9.74 2.46 -16.52
N ALA A 381 9.49 3.37 -15.58
CA ALA A 381 9.83 3.21 -14.16
C ALA A 381 8.82 2.32 -13.41
N THR A 382 7.62 2.13 -13.95
CA THR A 382 6.52 1.41 -13.32
C THR A 382 6.34 0.01 -13.90
N VAL A 383 6.53 -0.16 -15.22
CA VAL A 383 6.25 -1.39 -15.97
C VAL A 383 7.49 -1.84 -16.75
N ILE A 384 7.76 -3.15 -16.71
CA ILE A 384 8.68 -3.83 -17.63
C ILE A 384 7.84 -4.42 -18.77
N TYR A 385 8.10 -3.93 -19.98
CA TYR A 385 7.48 -4.38 -21.24
C TYR A 385 8.51 -5.02 -22.17
N ASN A 386 8.07 -5.60 -23.30
CA ASN A 386 8.95 -6.28 -24.25
C ASN A 386 10.11 -5.39 -24.71
N GLY A 387 11.34 -5.90 -24.60
CA GLY A 387 12.56 -5.17 -24.92
C GLY A 387 13.11 -4.30 -23.78
N GLY A 388 12.35 -4.12 -22.69
CA GLY A 388 12.79 -3.36 -21.53
C GLY A 388 14.05 -3.95 -20.90
N LEU A 389 15.03 -3.09 -20.62
CA LEU A 389 16.30 -3.51 -20.05
C LEU A 389 16.18 -3.79 -18.55
N TYR A 390 16.76 -4.91 -18.11
CA TYR A 390 16.84 -5.29 -16.70
C TYR A 390 18.05 -6.21 -16.47
N PHE A 391 18.72 -6.08 -15.31
CA PHE A 391 19.94 -6.85 -15.01
C PHE A 391 19.70 -8.35 -15.10
N ILE A 392 20.58 -9.05 -15.83
CA ILE A 392 20.61 -10.51 -15.87
C ILE A 392 21.92 -11.03 -15.28
N ASN A 393 21.79 -12.02 -14.39
CA ASN A 393 22.94 -12.54 -13.65
C ASN A 393 23.98 -13.23 -14.54
N THR A 394 23.54 -13.89 -15.61
CA THR A 394 24.41 -14.69 -16.50
C THR A 394 25.46 -13.84 -17.21
N THR A 395 25.09 -12.63 -17.67
CA THR A 395 26.01 -11.72 -18.38
C THR A 395 26.48 -10.55 -17.52
N LYS A 396 25.96 -10.43 -16.29
CA LYS A 396 26.25 -9.32 -15.36
C LYS A 396 26.00 -7.94 -15.97
N ALA A 397 25.02 -7.84 -16.87
CA ALA A 397 24.68 -6.63 -17.58
C ALA A 397 23.17 -6.44 -17.66
N LEU A 398 22.74 -5.21 -18.00
CA LEU A 398 21.37 -4.97 -18.41
C LEU A 398 21.11 -5.67 -19.75
N ALA A 399 20.06 -6.48 -19.80
CA ALA A 399 19.65 -7.18 -21.01
C ALA A 399 18.13 -7.03 -21.22
N PRO A 400 17.63 -7.16 -22.46
CA PRO A 400 16.20 -7.13 -22.73
C PRO A 400 15.42 -8.22 -21.99
N VAL A 401 14.24 -7.87 -21.50
CA VAL A 401 13.19 -8.79 -21.07
C VAL A 401 12.30 -9.07 -22.27
N ASN A 402 12.11 -10.35 -22.59
CA ASN A 402 11.43 -10.78 -23.81
C ASN A 402 10.04 -11.31 -23.46
N THR A 403 8.99 -10.48 -23.63
CA THR A 403 7.62 -10.84 -23.28
C THR A 403 6.76 -11.30 -24.47
N TYR A 404 7.38 -11.47 -25.64
CA TYR A 404 6.71 -12.00 -26.83
C TYR A 404 6.33 -13.48 -26.71
N VAL A 405 5.32 -13.88 -27.48
CA VAL A 405 4.80 -15.25 -27.53
C VAL A 405 5.91 -16.23 -27.91
N GLY A 406 6.13 -17.26 -27.09
CA GLY A 406 7.18 -18.26 -27.32
C GLY A 406 8.56 -17.86 -26.80
N ALA A 407 8.72 -16.71 -26.14
CA ALA A 407 9.96 -16.42 -25.43
C ALA A 407 10.16 -17.41 -24.25
N PRO A 408 11.37 -17.95 -24.02
CA PRO A 408 11.54 -19.12 -23.15
C PRO A 408 11.15 -18.96 -21.67
N GLN A 409 11.27 -17.76 -21.09
CA GLN A 409 11.13 -17.55 -19.64
C GLN A 409 10.14 -16.45 -19.25
N ASP A 410 10.05 -15.38 -20.05
CA ASP A 410 9.26 -14.19 -19.71
C ASP A 410 8.11 -13.94 -20.69
N GLY A 411 7.96 -14.83 -21.69
CA GLY A 411 6.97 -14.67 -22.76
C GLY A 411 5.55 -14.69 -22.23
N ILE A 412 4.66 -13.95 -22.89
CA ILE A 412 3.23 -14.03 -22.60
C ILE A 412 2.72 -15.47 -22.83
N VAL A 413 1.95 -15.98 -21.87
CA VAL A 413 1.37 -17.32 -21.90
C VAL A 413 -0.13 -17.27 -21.68
N ALA A 414 -0.81 -18.38 -22.02
CA ALA A 414 -2.22 -18.56 -21.68
C ALA A 414 -2.43 -18.51 -20.15
N ILE A 415 -3.59 -18.01 -19.73
CA ILE A 415 -3.96 -17.83 -18.31
C ILE A 415 -3.85 -19.13 -17.51
N SER A 416 -4.15 -20.27 -18.14
CA SER A 416 -4.05 -21.60 -17.52
C SER A 416 -2.61 -22.07 -17.27
N SER A 417 -1.61 -21.50 -17.95
CA SER A 417 -0.22 -21.95 -17.87
C SER A 417 0.45 -21.53 -16.57
N ASN A 418 0.17 -20.32 -16.07
CA ASN A 418 0.74 -19.79 -14.82
C ASN A 418 2.30 -19.84 -14.75
N THR A 419 3.00 -19.86 -15.88
CA THR A 419 4.46 -20.01 -15.95
C THR A 419 5.20 -18.68 -16.17
N ALA A 420 4.53 -17.70 -16.75
CA ALA A 420 5.02 -16.37 -17.09
C ALA A 420 3.85 -15.36 -17.14
N THR A 421 4.09 -14.15 -17.65
CA THR A 421 3.06 -13.10 -17.73
C THR A 421 1.86 -13.52 -18.58
N ILE A 422 0.68 -13.06 -18.20
CA ILE A 422 -0.58 -13.24 -18.95
C ILE A 422 -1.10 -11.94 -19.55
N THR A 423 -0.42 -10.81 -19.24
CA THR A 423 -0.75 -9.48 -19.77
C THR A 423 0.33 -8.94 -20.71
N GLY A 424 1.49 -9.61 -20.83
CA GLY A 424 2.65 -9.13 -21.59
C GLY A 424 3.58 -8.20 -20.80
N TYR A 425 3.28 -7.98 -19.51
CA TYR A 425 3.95 -7.03 -18.64
C TYR A 425 4.43 -7.64 -17.32
N TYR A 426 5.43 -7.01 -16.71
CA TYR A 426 5.89 -7.22 -15.33
C TYR A 426 6.00 -5.87 -14.61
N ILE A 427 5.99 -5.83 -13.28
CA ILE A 427 6.16 -4.56 -12.53
C ILE A 427 7.65 -4.22 -12.45
N ARG A 428 7.97 -2.94 -12.64
CA ARG A 428 9.28 -2.36 -12.34
C ARG A 428 9.27 -1.50 -11.07
N LYS A 429 8.14 -0.87 -10.74
CA LYS A 429 8.08 0.09 -9.63
C LYS A 429 8.61 -0.54 -8.34
N MET A 430 9.45 0.23 -7.63
CA MET A 430 10.14 -0.19 -6.42
C MET A 430 11.19 -1.30 -6.58
N ALA A 431 11.41 -1.85 -7.79
CA ALA A 431 12.49 -2.80 -8.07
C ALA A 431 13.79 -2.06 -8.42
N ASP A 432 14.94 -2.60 -8.00
CA ASP A 432 16.24 -2.14 -8.49
C ASP A 432 16.59 -2.85 -9.81
N ASP A 433 16.87 -2.08 -10.86
CA ASP A 433 17.17 -2.58 -12.18
C ASP A 433 18.51 -3.33 -12.23
N ASN A 434 19.36 -3.15 -11.20
CA ASN A 434 20.64 -3.82 -11.02
C ASN A 434 20.56 -5.05 -10.08
N ALA A 435 19.36 -5.39 -9.59
CA ALA A 435 19.15 -6.56 -8.74
C ALA A 435 18.58 -7.73 -9.54
N ALA A 436 19.06 -8.95 -9.27
CA ALA A 436 18.43 -10.20 -9.69
C ALA A 436 18.40 -11.17 -8.51
N ILE A 437 17.56 -12.21 -8.52
CA ILE A 437 17.49 -13.11 -7.36
C ILE A 437 18.79 -13.90 -7.17
N THR A 438 19.41 -14.34 -8.27
CA THR A 438 20.66 -15.09 -8.25
C THR A 438 21.91 -14.24 -8.51
N GLY A 439 21.83 -12.89 -8.39
CA GLY A 439 22.95 -11.98 -8.66
C GLY A 439 22.70 -10.51 -8.28
N GLY A 440 23.68 -9.62 -8.43
CA GLY A 440 23.53 -8.21 -8.06
C GLY A 440 23.45 -7.97 -6.53
N ASN A 441 23.35 -6.70 -6.14
CA ASN A 441 23.43 -6.28 -4.74
C ASN A 441 22.10 -6.44 -4.00
N ASN A 442 22.17 -6.64 -2.67
CA ASN A 442 21.01 -6.38 -1.82
C ASN A 442 20.67 -4.90 -1.91
N VAL A 443 19.38 -4.61 -1.86
CA VAL A 443 18.89 -3.27 -2.12
C VAL A 443 18.35 -2.67 -0.84
N ASP A 444 18.80 -1.47 -0.54
CA ASP A 444 18.27 -0.65 0.54
C ASP A 444 17.06 0.13 0.05
N ARG A 445 15.94 0.04 0.77
CA ARG A 445 14.73 0.79 0.42
C ARG A 445 13.81 0.98 1.61
N SER A 446 12.81 1.84 1.41
CA SER A 446 11.65 1.96 2.29
C SER A 446 10.38 1.94 1.44
N ILE A 447 9.30 1.42 2.02
CA ILE A 447 7.98 1.43 1.41
C ILE A 447 7.21 2.65 1.91
N PRO A 448 6.77 3.58 1.05
CA PRO A 448 5.98 4.71 1.50
C PRO A 448 4.60 4.26 1.96
N LEU A 449 4.20 4.69 3.16
CA LEU A 449 2.82 4.63 3.62
C LEU A 449 2.11 5.96 3.38
N ILE A 450 2.83 7.07 3.49
CA ILE A 450 2.40 8.43 3.17
C ILE A 450 3.61 9.16 2.57
N ARG A 451 3.43 9.80 1.42
CA ARG A 451 4.48 10.59 0.75
C ARG A 451 3.95 11.90 0.18
N TYR A 452 4.83 12.85 -0.05
CA TYR A 452 4.48 14.22 -0.40
C TYR A 452 3.66 14.33 -1.71
N ALA A 453 3.91 13.49 -2.71
CA ALA A 453 3.08 13.49 -3.92
C ALA A 453 1.61 13.16 -3.65
N GLU A 454 1.32 12.28 -2.69
CA GLU A 454 -0.06 12.01 -2.28
C GLU A 454 -0.70 13.26 -1.68
N ILE A 455 0.04 14.02 -0.87
CA ILE A 455 -0.45 15.27 -0.28
C ILE A 455 -0.79 16.29 -1.37
N LEU A 456 0.07 16.44 -2.38
CA LEU A 456 -0.21 17.29 -3.53
C LEU A 456 -1.47 16.84 -4.29
N LEU A 457 -1.65 15.53 -4.49
CA LEU A 457 -2.85 14.99 -5.13
C LEU A 457 -4.10 15.20 -4.28
N ASN A 458 -4.02 15.02 -2.96
CA ASN A 458 -5.12 15.28 -2.04
C ASN A 458 -5.50 16.78 -2.06
N TYR A 459 -4.50 17.67 -2.10
CA TYR A 459 -4.72 19.12 -2.22
C TYR A 459 -5.37 19.48 -3.55
N ALA A 460 -4.85 18.97 -4.67
CA ALA A 460 -5.38 19.23 -6.00
C ALA A 460 -6.84 18.78 -6.11
N GLU A 461 -7.15 17.56 -5.65
CA GLU A 461 -8.50 17.00 -5.68
C GLU A 461 -9.47 17.87 -4.87
N ALA A 462 -9.15 18.16 -3.61
CA ALA A 462 -10.02 18.97 -2.76
C ALA A 462 -10.18 20.41 -3.29
N THR A 463 -9.12 21.00 -3.85
CA THR A 463 -9.15 22.34 -4.45
C THR A 463 -10.03 22.38 -5.70
N ASN A 464 -9.97 21.35 -6.54
CA ASN A 464 -10.87 21.22 -7.69
C ASN A 464 -12.34 21.10 -7.27
N GLU A 465 -12.60 20.29 -6.24
CA GLU A 465 -13.97 20.09 -5.77
C GLU A 465 -14.57 21.33 -5.10
N MET A 466 -13.73 22.23 -4.57
CA MET A 466 -14.11 23.57 -4.13
C MET A 466 -14.33 24.58 -5.28
N GLY A 467 -14.16 24.17 -6.53
CA GLY A 467 -14.40 25.00 -7.71
C GLY A 467 -13.16 25.75 -8.23
N ASN A 468 -11.97 25.46 -7.73
CA ASN A 468 -10.73 26.11 -8.15
C ASN A 468 -9.88 25.16 -9.02
N ALA A 469 -10.39 24.86 -10.20
CA ALA A 469 -9.80 23.89 -11.13
C ALA A 469 -8.39 24.32 -11.62
N THR A 470 -8.18 25.62 -11.85
CA THR A 470 -6.88 26.17 -12.29
C THR A 470 -5.77 25.93 -11.26
N GLU A 471 -6.05 26.16 -9.98
CA GLU A 471 -5.07 25.89 -8.92
C GLU A 471 -4.78 24.39 -8.77
N ALA A 472 -5.82 23.56 -8.93
CA ALA A 472 -5.67 22.11 -8.91
C ALA A 472 -4.72 21.61 -10.01
N VAL A 473 -4.90 22.06 -11.27
CA VAL A 473 -3.98 21.65 -12.35
C VAL A 473 -2.59 22.24 -12.19
N ASN A 474 -2.44 23.43 -11.60
CA ASN A 474 -1.11 23.96 -11.26
C ASN A 474 -0.36 23.09 -10.25
N THR A 475 -1.09 22.41 -9.36
CA THR A 475 -0.50 21.39 -8.47
C THR A 475 -0.04 20.16 -9.26
N LEU A 476 -0.83 19.70 -10.25
CA LEU A 476 -0.44 18.57 -11.10
C LEU A 476 0.80 18.87 -11.96
N LYS A 477 1.00 20.11 -12.40
CA LYS A 477 2.21 20.53 -13.13
C LYS A 477 3.49 20.18 -12.36
N GLN A 478 3.49 20.28 -11.03
CA GLN A 478 4.65 19.95 -10.20
C GLN A 478 4.99 18.46 -10.30
N LEU A 479 3.98 17.59 -10.26
CA LEU A 479 4.13 16.14 -10.40
C LEU A 479 4.63 15.77 -11.80
N ARG A 480 4.02 16.33 -12.85
CA ARG A 480 4.40 16.09 -14.25
C ARG A 480 5.81 16.57 -14.56
N SER A 481 6.19 17.74 -14.04
CA SER A 481 7.54 18.28 -14.15
C SER A 481 8.56 17.35 -13.49
N ARG A 482 8.30 16.93 -12.23
CA ARG A 482 9.18 15.95 -11.56
C ARG A 482 9.27 14.64 -12.32
N ALA A 483 8.16 14.17 -12.89
CA ALA A 483 8.07 12.92 -13.62
C ALA A 483 8.87 12.93 -14.94
N GLY A 484 9.38 14.08 -15.37
CA GLY A 484 10.13 14.22 -16.61
C GLY A 484 9.27 14.30 -17.87
N ILE A 485 7.98 14.61 -17.72
CA ILE A 485 7.14 15.01 -18.86
C ILE A 485 7.72 16.32 -19.41
N THR A 486 7.88 16.39 -20.73
CA THR A 486 8.37 17.60 -21.40
C THR A 486 7.29 18.66 -21.39
N ALA A 487 7.65 19.87 -20.97
CA ALA A 487 6.77 21.01 -21.08
C ALA A 487 6.48 21.30 -22.57
N GLY A 488 5.20 21.45 -22.92
CA GLY A 488 4.83 22.05 -24.21
C GLY A 488 5.23 23.53 -24.28
N PRO A 489 5.04 24.18 -25.44
CA PRO A 489 5.33 25.62 -25.60
C PRO A 489 4.59 26.52 -24.60
N ASP A 490 3.45 26.06 -24.09
CA ASP A 490 2.62 26.72 -23.08
C ASP A 490 3.11 26.50 -21.64
N GLY A 491 4.13 25.66 -21.42
CA GLY A 491 4.62 25.32 -20.09
C GLY A 491 3.65 24.48 -19.25
N MET A 492 2.63 23.87 -19.88
CA MET A 492 1.53 23.23 -19.16
C MET A 492 1.62 21.71 -19.06
N TYR A 493 2.66 21.08 -19.63
CA TYR A 493 2.87 19.63 -19.52
C TYR A 493 1.64 18.82 -19.97
N GLY A 494 0.97 19.27 -21.04
CA GLY A 494 -0.24 18.64 -21.57
C GLY A 494 -1.51 18.85 -20.73
N LEU A 495 -1.48 19.78 -19.76
CA LEU A 495 -2.66 20.19 -19.00
C LEU A 495 -3.31 21.43 -19.63
N PRO A 496 -4.64 21.58 -19.62
CA PRO A 496 -5.29 22.84 -19.96
C PRO A 496 -4.99 23.92 -18.92
N ALA A 497 -4.83 25.17 -19.35
CA ALA A 497 -4.59 26.32 -18.44
C ALA A 497 -5.84 26.72 -17.64
N THR A 498 -7.03 26.53 -18.21
CA THR A 498 -8.32 26.88 -17.60
C THR A 498 -9.33 25.74 -17.81
N PRO A 499 -9.12 24.57 -17.18
CA PRO A 499 -10.07 23.47 -17.26
C PRO A 499 -11.39 23.80 -16.55
N SER A 500 -12.46 23.14 -17.00
CA SER A 500 -13.65 22.93 -16.18
C SER A 500 -13.32 22.04 -14.96
N LYS A 501 -14.19 22.08 -13.96
CA LYS A 501 -14.08 21.22 -12.76
C LYS A 501 -14.09 19.72 -13.13
N GLU A 502 -14.86 19.34 -14.14
CA GLU A 502 -14.98 17.97 -14.64
C GLU A 502 -13.72 17.51 -15.35
N GLU A 503 -13.15 18.33 -16.22
CA GLU A 503 -11.88 18.05 -16.91
C GLU A 503 -10.73 17.93 -15.90
N ALA A 504 -10.62 18.88 -14.97
CA ALA A 504 -9.61 18.83 -13.91
C ALA A 504 -9.79 17.60 -13.01
N ARG A 505 -11.03 17.21 -12.68
CA ARG A 505 -11.31 15.97 -11.94
C ARG A 505 -10.75 14.76 -12.68
N ALA A 506 -11.04 14.60 -13.96
CA ALA A 506 -10.55 13.48 -14.75
C ALA A 506 -9.00 13.45 -14.80
N LEU A 507 -8.37 14.62 -14.96
CA LEU A 507 -6.91 14.76 -14.94
C LEU A 507 -6.31 14.37 -13.59
N ILE A 508 -6.90 14.82 -12.47
CA ILE A 508 -6.47 14.47 -11.11
C ILE A 508 -6.62 12.97 -10.87
N GLN A 509 -7.75 12.37 -11.27
CA GLN A 509 -7.99 10.94 -11.11
C GLN A 509 -6.98 10.09 -11.89
N ASN A 510 -6.65 10.49 -13.13
CA ASN A 510 -5.63 9.83 -13.94
C ASN A 510 -4.23 10.03 -13.35
N GLU A 511 -3.86 11.27 -12.97
CA GLU A 511 -2.56 11.58 -12.38
C GLU A 511 -2.35 10.81 -11.06
N ARG A 512 -3.41 10.68 -10.25
CA ARG A 512 -3.39 9.86 -9.02
C ARG A 512 -3.18 8.38 -9.32
N ALA A 513 -3.83 7.85 -10.37
CA ALA A 513 -3.68 6.46 -10.76
C ALA A 513 -2.24 6.11 -11.21
N ILE A 514 -1.61 6.97 -12.01
CA ILE A 514 -0.24 6.74 -12.51
C ILE A 514 0.81 7.01 -11.43
N GLU A 515 0.64 8.09 -10.67
CA GLU A 515 1.62 8.52 -9.66
C GLU A 515 1.68 7.51 -8.52
N LEU A 516 0.52 7.06 -8.02
CA LEU A 516 0.38 6.12 -6.90
C LEU A 516 0.18 4.66 -7.34
N ALA A 517 0.47 4.34 -8.60
CA ALA A 517 0.35 2.99 -9.13
C ALA A 517 1.09 1.97 -8.24
N PHE A 518 0.46 0.85 -7.90
CA PHE A 518 0.99 -0.20 -7.02
C PHE A 518 1.33 0.24 -5.59
N GLU A 519 0.82 1.39 -5.11
CA GLU A 519 0.99 1.88 -3.73
C GLU A 519 -0.26 1.61 -2.85
N GLN A 520 -1.12 0.65 -3.22
CA GLN A 520 -2.34 0.28 -2.50
C GLN A 520 -3.42 1.37 -2.41
N HIS A 521 -3.53 2.22 -3.45
CA HIS A 521 -4.52 3.31 -3.50
C HIS A 521 -5.72 3.01 -4.40
N ARG A 522 -5.50 2.40 -5.57
CA ARG A 522 -6.47 2.43 -6.69
C ARG A 522 -7.86 1.88 -6.35
N ILE A 523 -7.97 0.73 -5.68
CA ILE A 523 -9.30 0.17 -5.34
C ILE A 523 -10.08 1.10 -4.40
N TRP A 524 -9.39 1.77 -3.48
CA TRP A 524 -10.01 2.69 -2.52
C TRP A 524 -10.43 3.99 -3.20
N ASP A 525 -9.65 4.46 -4.18
CA ASP A 525 -10.00 5.59 -5.02
C ASP A 525 -11.23 5.28 -5.88
N ILE A 526 -11.28 4.09 -6.52
CA ILE A 526 -12.46 3.62 -7.27
C ILE A 526 -13.70 3.57 -6.38
N ARG A 527 -13.56 3.01 -5.17
CA ARG A 527 -14.65 2.93 -4.18
C ARG A 527 -15.13 4.31 -3.79
N ARG A 528 -14.25 5.19 -3.27
CA ARG A 528 -14.64 6.48 -2.71
C ARG A 528 -15.22 7.44 -3.76
N TRP A 529 -14.79 7.32 -5.03
CA TRP A 529 -15.35 8.09 -6.15
C TRP A 529 -16.66 7.52 -6.69
N LYS A 530 -17.13 6.35 -6.21
CA LYS A 530 -18.29 5.61 -6.75
C LYS A 530 -18.17 5.32 -8.26
N ILE A 531 -16.98 4.94 -8.72
CA ILE A 531 -16.70 4.64 -10.14
C ILE A 531 -16.46 3.14 -10.42
N GLY A 532 -17.06 2.26 -9.61
CA GLY A 532 -16.96 0.81 -9.78
C GLY A 532 -17.41 0.30 -11.16
N ALA A 533 -18.29 1.05 -11.84
CA ALA A 533 -18.73 0.76 -13.22
C ALA A 533 -17.60 0.78 -14.25
N LEU A 534 -16.43 1.34 -13.93
CA LEU A 534 -15.22 1.21 -14.76
C LEU A 534 -14.72 -0.24 -14.85
N LEU A 535 -15.03 -1.06 -13.85
CA LEU A 535 -14.63 -2.46 -13.77
C LEU A 535 -15.78 -3.40 -14.16
N ASP A 536 -17.02 -3.08 -13.79
CA ASP A 536 -18.12 -4.03 -13.87
C ASP A 536 -18.47 -4.46 -15.30
N GLY A 537 -18.38 -5.77 -15.55
CA GLY A 537 -18.60 -6.39 -16.86
C GLY A 537 -17.54 -6.01 -17.91
N LYS A 538 -16.43 -5.38 -17.54
CA LYS A 538 -15.39 -4.92 -18.47
C LYS A 538 -14.25 -5.92 -18.56
N PHE A 539 -13.69 -6.11 -19.75
CA PHE A 539 -12.45 -6.86 -19.89
C PHE A 539 -11.27 -6.03 -19.38
N LEU A 540 -10.44 -6.65 -18.55
CA LEU A 540 -9.06 -6.25 -18.37
C LEU A 540 -8.26 -6.77 -19.56
N HIS A 541 -7.39 -5.94 -20.12
CA HIS A 541 -6.60 -6.28 -21.31
C HIS A 541 -5.12 -6.46 -21.00
N GLY A 542 -4.45 -7.13 -21.94
CA GLY A 542 -3.00 -7.28 -22.02
C GLY A 542 -2.52 -6.98 -23.42
N MET A 543 -1.20 -7.07 -23.61
CA MET A 543 -0.54 -6.91 -24.90
C MET A 543 0.14 -8.20 -25.30
N GLN A 544 -0.37 -8.85 -26.34
CA GLN A 544 0.30 -9.96 -26.98
C GLN A 544 1.30 -9.43 -28.00
N ILE A 545 2.56 -9.86 -27.88
CA ILE A 545 3.64 -9.47 -28.78
C ILE A 545 4.03 -10.67 -29.63
N SER A 546 3.97 -10.53 -30.96
CA SER A 546 4.48 -11.53 -31.90
C SER A 546 5.81 -11.07 -32.47
N LYS A 547 6.74 -12.02 -32.70
CA LYS A 547 8.07 -11.75 -33.24
C LYS A 547 8.24 -12.43 -34.60
N THR A 548 8.59 -11.65 -35.62
CA THR A 548 8.94 -12.14 -36.97
C THR A 548 10.30 -11.58 -37.36
N GLY A 549 11.33 -12.43 -37.36
CA GLY A 549 12.72 -11.98 -37.47
C GLY A 549 13.08 -11.04 -36.31
N ASN A 550 13.47 -9.80 -36.63
CA ASN A 550 13.77 -8.75 -35.64
C ASN A 550 12.60 -7.80 -35.38
N ASN A 551 11.47 -7.98 -36.05
CA ASN A 551 10.30 -7.10 -35.93
C ASN A 551 9.31 -7.65 -34.90
N TYR A 552 8.65 -6.73 -34.20
CA TYR A 552 7.57 -7.04 -33.26
C TYR A 552 6.26 -6.47 -33.76
N THR A 553 5.17 -7.20 -33.55
CA THR A 553 3.79 -6.69 -33.70
C THR A 553 3.06 -6.80 -32.37
N TYR A 554 2.19 -5.82 -32.12
CA TYR A 554 1.53 -5.60 -30.84
C TYR A 554 0.02 -5.74 -31.02
N MET A 555 -0.61 -6.62 -30.26
CA MET A 555 -2.04 -6.87 -30.30
C MET A 555 -2.64 -6.82 -28.89
N LYS A 556 -3.57 -5.89 -28.68
CA LYS A 556 -4.35 -5.86 -27.42
C LYS A 556 -5.22 -7.12 -27.35
N ILE A 557 -5.17 -7.82 -26.23
CA ILE A 557 -5.94 -9.06 -25.99
C ILE A 557 -6.79 -8.94 -24.73
N ASN A 558 -7.91 -9.65 -24.71
CA ASN A 558 -8.73 -9.80 -23.51
C ASN A 558 -8.06 -10.79 -22.56
N VAL A 559 -7.86 -10.39 -21.30
CA VAL A 559 -7.30 -11.26 -20.26
C VAL A 559 -8.45 -11.86 -19.45
N ARG A 560 -9.21 -11.03 -18.74
CA ARG A 560 -10.32 -11.51 -17.91
C ARG A 560 -11.38 -10.43 -17.76
N THR A 561 -12.64 -10.81 -17.75
CA THR A 561 -13.74 -9.92 -17.33
C THR A 561 -13.62 -9.62 -15.85
N ARG A 562 -13.76 -8.34 -15.48
CA ARG A 562 -13.88 -7.87 -14.11
C ARG A 562 -15.36 -7.62 -13.80
N TYR A 563 -15.72 -7.86 -12.55
CA TYR A 563 -17.02 -7.53 -12.00
C TYR A 563 -16.83 -6.67 -10.76
N PHE A 564 -17.71 -5.68 -10.62
CA PHE A 564 -17.74 -4.82 -9.44
C PHE A 564 -19.19 -4.56 -9.06
N LYS A 565 -19.67 -5.31 -8.08
CA LYS A 565 -21.05 -5.18 -7.58
C LYS A 565 -21.15 -4.02 -6.61
N ASP A 566 -22.34 -3.45 -6.44
CA ASP A 566 -22.58 -2.37 -5.48
C ASP A 566 -22.19 -2.77 -4.04
N LEU A 567 -22.41 -4.03 -3.67
CA LEU A 567 -21.98 -4.57 -2.37
C LEU A 567 -20.45 -4.57 -2.20
N TYR A 568 -19.63 -4.32 -3.22
CA TYR A 568 -18.16 -4.23 -3.10
C TYR A 568 -17.66 -2.84 -2.68
N TYR A 569 -18.56 -1.84 -2.60
CA TYR A 569 -18.22 -0.55 -2.00
C TYR A 569 -17.90 -0.63 -0.50
N TYR A 570 -18.39 -1.68 0.18
CA TYR A 570 -18.13 -1.97 1.59
C TYR A 570 -17.88 -3.47 1.74
N PHE A 571 -16.84 -3.86 2.47
CA PHE A 571 -16.62 -5.27 2.75
C PHE A 571 -17.60 -5.76 3.82
N PRO A 572 -17.97 -7.06 3.84
CA PRO A 572 -18.84 -7.60 4.86
C PRO A 572 -18.17 -7.52 6.24
N ILE A 573 -18.93 -7.21 7.27
CA ILE A 573 -18.53 -7.49 8.64
C ILE A 573 -18.38 -9.01 8.76
N PRO A 574 -17.30 -9.53 9.38
CA PRO A 574 -17.08 -10.97 9.44
C PRO A 574 -18.30 -11.72 10.00
N LYS A 575 -18.75 -12.77 9.30
CA LYS A 575 -19.93 -13.55 9.65
C LYS A 575 -19.96 -14.01 11.11
N ASP A 576 -18.83 -14.48 11.62
CA ASP A 576 -18.72 -14.98 12.99
C ASP A 576 -18.92 -13.86 14.02
N GLU A 577 -18.48 -12.63 13.71
CA GLU A 577 -18.68 -11.45 14.57
C GLU A 577 -20.15 -11.05 14.63
N VAL A 578 -20.84 -11.03 13.47
CA VAL A 578 -22.29 -10.73 13.40
C VAL A 578 -23.12 -11.83 14.07
N THR A 579 -22.69 -13.09 13.94
CA THR A 579 -23.35 -14.23 14.59
C THR A 579 -23.17 -14.20 16.11
N LEU A 580 -21.97 -13.86 16.59
CA LEU A 580 -21.66 -13.75 18.01
C LEU A 580 -22.33 -12.54 18.65
N ASN A 581 -22.46 -11.45 17.90
CA ASN A 581 -23.00 -10.18 18.37
C ASN A 581 -24.03 -9.63 17.37
N SER A 582 -25.30 -9.99 17.58
CA SER A 582 -26.41 -9.61 16.71
C SER A 582 -26.69 -8.11 16.61
N ALA A 583 -26.06 -7.27 17.43
CA ALA A 583 -26.13 -5.82 17.31
C ALA A 583 -25.11 -5.23 16.31
N LEU A 584 -24.18 -6.03 15.80
CA LEU A 584 -23.33 -5.64 14.68
C LEU A 584 -24.11 -5.78 13.38
N LEU A 585 -24.74 -4.71 12.93
CA LEU A 585 -25.43 -4.69 11.64
C LEU A 585 -24.46 -4.99 10.50
N GLN A 586 -24.87 -5.91 9.63
CA GLN A 586 -24.13 -6.27 8.41
C GLN A 586 -24.22 -5.14 7.37
N ASN A 587 -23.21 -5.04 6.49
CA ASN A 587 -23.22 -4.12 5.36
C ASN A 587 -24.19 -4.59 4.26
N PRO A 588 -24.71 -3.69 3.41
CA PRO A 588 -25.73 -4.04 2.42
C PRO A 588 -25.30 -5.14 1.45
N GLY A 589 -26.20 -6.11 1.25
CA GLY A 589 -26.03 -7.17 0.25
C GLY A 589 -25.30 -8.44 0.74
N TYR A 590 -24.96 -8.53 2.03
CA TYR A 590 -24.26 -9.66 2.64
C TYR A 590 -25.11 -10.38 3.68
#